data_AF-A0AB35Y7C1-F1
#
_entry.id   AF-A0AB35Y7C1-F1
#
_cell.length_a   1.000
_cell.length_b   1.000
_cell.length_c   1.000
_cell.angle_alpha   90.00
_cell.angle_beta   90.00
_cell.angle_gamma   90.00
#
_symmetry.space_group_name_H-M   'P 1'
#
loop_
_entity.id
_entity.type
_entity.pdbx_description
1 polymer ?
#
loop_
_entity_poly.entity_id
_entity_poly.type
_entity_poly.pdbx_seq_one_letter_code
_entity_poly.pdbx_strand_id
1 'polypeptide(L)' 'MSIKKRHIGVVSDRRNKNGVPYVIHHNDPWQTAYEQDILEERMDIVGHYRISE' A
#
# COMPACT_ATOMS: atom_id res chain seq x y z
N MET A 1 -14.78 9.80 -1.20
CA MET A 1 -13.90 8.62 -1.05
C MET A 1 -14.01 7.77 -2.31
N SER A 2 -13.23 8.09 -3.33
CA SER A 2 -13.23 7.34 -4.58
C SER A 2 -12.27 6.18 -4.42
N ILE A 3 -12.78 4.98 -4.14
CA ILE A 3 -11.96 3.77 -4.16
C ILE A 3 -11.60 3.52 -5.63
N LYS A 4 -10.34 3.76 -6.00
CA LYS A 4 -9.84 3.38 -7.32
C LYS A 4 -9.92 1.87 -7.45
N LYS A 5 -10.88 1.40 -8.26
CA LYS A 5 -11.15 -0.04 -8.49
C LYS A 5 -9.95 -0.84 -9.01
N ARG A 6 -8.92 -0.15 -9.53
CA ARG A 6 -7.65 -0.71 -9.98
C ARG A 6 -6.56 0.24 -9.51
N HIS A 7 -5.82 -0.18 -8.49
CA HIS A 7 -4.86 0.66 -7.78
C HIS A 7 -3.58 -0.11 -7.57
N ILE A 8 -2.44 0.55 -7.79
CA ILE A 8 -1.11 -0.01 -7.54
C ILE A 8 -0.49 0.78 -6.40
N GLY A 9 0.05 0.06 -5.42
CA GLY A 9 0.94 0.59 -4.40
C GLY A 9 2.31 -0.08 -4.51
N VAL A 10 3.34 0.58 -3.99
CA VAL A 10 4.69 0.05 -3.88
C VAL A 10 4.93 -0.35 -2.44
N VAL A 11 5.52 -1.53 -2.22
CA VAL A 11 5.90 -1.99 -0.87
C VAL A 11 7.14 -1.21 -0.43
N SER A 12 7.07 -0.58 0.74
CA SER A 12 8.20 0.14 1.34
C SER A 12 9.14 -0.81 2.07
N ASP A 13 10.39 -0.39 2.22
CA ASP A 13 11.36 -1.02 3.11
C ASP A 13 11.08 -0.73 4.59
N ARG A 14 10.33 0.34 4.91
CA ARG A 14 9.90 0.62 6.28
C ARG A 14 8.87 -0.41 6.74
N ARG A 15 8.92 -0.75 8.02
CA ARG A 15 8.08 -1.78 8.64
C ARG A 15 7.51 -1.30 9.96
N ASN A 16 6.29 -1.71 10.25
CA ASN A 16 5.66 -1.46 11.55
C ASN A 16 6.28 -2.36 12.63
N LYS A 17 5.82 -2.23 13.88
CA LYS A 17 6.34 -3.01 15.02
C LYS A 17 6.19 -4.54 14.86
N ASN A 18 5.29 -5.00 13.99
CA ASN A 18 5.05 -6.41 13.69
C ASN A 18 5.90 -6.90 12.51
N GLY A 19 6.73 -6.02 11.92
CA GLY A 19 7.55 -6.33 10.75
C GLY A 19 6.79 -6.25 9.42
N VAL A 20 5.53 -5.78 9.41
CA VAL A 20 4.74 -5.65 8.19
C VAL A 20 5.16 -4.37 7.45
N PRO A 21 5.43 -4.44 6.14
CA PRO A 21 5.90 -3.28 5.39
C PRO A 21 4.77 -2.27 5.15
N TYR A 22 5.14 -0.99 5.17
CA TYR A 22 4.25 0.09 4.76
C TYR A 22 4.01 0.05 3.24
N VAL A 23 2.92 0.67 2.79
CA VAL A 23 2.58 0.81 1.37
C VAL A 23 2.71 2.27 0.96
N ILE A 24 3.51 2.54 -0.08
CA ILE A 24 3.58 3.85 -0.74
C ILE A 24 2.53 3.90 -1.83
N HIS A 25 1.57 4.81 -1.72
CA HIS A 25 0.50 4.96 -2.70
C HIS A 25 -0.20 6.33 -2.68
N HIS A 26 -1.01 6.60 -3.70
CA HIS A 26 -1.86 7.77 -3.80
C HIS A 26 -3.34 7.35 -3.92
N ASN A 27 -4.07 7.40 -2.82
CA ASN A 27 -5.42 6.84 -2.71
C ASN A 27 -6.54 7.88 -2.76
N ASP A 28 -6.43 9.00 -2.03
CA ASP A 28 -7.50 9.99 -1.89
C ASP A 28 -6.91 11.40 -1.69
N PRO A 29 -7.59 12.48 -2.14
CA PRO A 29 -7.12 13.86 -1.94
C PRO A 29 -6.88 14.24 -0.46
N TRP A 30 -7.55 13.56 0.48
CA TRP A 30 -7.43 13.79 1.91
C TRP A 30 -6.53 12.78 2.63
N GLN A 31 -5.74 12.00 1.89
CA GLN A 31 -4.79 11.07 2.49
C GLN A 31 -3.79 11.82 3.38
N THR A 32 -3.55 11.29 4.58
CA THR A 32 -2.67 11.93 5.57
C THR A 32 -1.19 11.73 5.28
N ALA A 33 -0.84 10.65 4.57
CA ALA A 33 0.52 10.34 4.17
C ALA A 33 0.52 9.47 2.90
N TYR A 34 1.60 9.54 2.12
CA TYR A 34 1.82 8.64 0.98
C TYR A 34 2.24 7.23 1.40
N GLU A 35 2.97 7.11 2.52
CA GLU A 35 3.45 5.84 3.07
C GLU A 35 2.59 5.46 4.27
N GLN A 36 1.76 4.41 4.15
CA GLN A 36 0.73 4.06 5.14
C GLN A 36 0.83 2.62 5.64
N ASP A 37 0.55 2.42 6.93
CA ASP A 37 0.47 1.10 7.58
C ASP A 37 -0.92 0.51 7.41
N ILE A 38 -1.20 -0.02 6.22
CA ILE A 38 -2.54 -0.51 5.86
C ILE A 38 -2.54 -1.97 5.45
N LEU A 39 -1.38 -2.59 5.24
CA LEU A 39 -1.29 -3.88 4.56
C LEU A 39 -1.98 -5.01 5.33
N GLU A 40 -1.95 -4.97 6.67
CA GLU A 40 -2.61 -5.96 7.54
C GLU A 40 -4.16 -5.92 7.42
N GLU A 41 -4.74 -4.77 7.04
CA GLU A 41 -6.18 -4.58 6.92
C GLU A 41 -6.71 -4.88 5.51
N ARG A 42 -5.82 -5.09 4.52
CA ARG A 42 -6.21 -5.27 3.11
C ARG A 42 -6.57 -6.72 2.81
N MET A 43 -7.85 -6.93 2.54
CA MET A 43 -8.39 -8.22 2.06
C MET A 43 -8.62 -8.27 0.55
N ASP A 44 -8.35 -7.17 -0.16
CA ASP A 44 -8.65 -6.94 -1.58
C ASP A 44 -7.40 -6.98 -2.48
N ILE A 45 -6.25 -7.44 -1.97
CA ILE A 45 -5.02 -7.57 -2.75
C ILE A 45 -5.12 -8.79 -3.65
N VAL A 46 -5.08 -8.56 -4.96
CA VAL A 46 -5.23 -9.60 -5.99
C VAL A 46 -3.90 -10.05 -6.61
N GLY A 47 -2.78 -9.44 -6.26
CA GLY A 47 -1.47 -9.83 -6.79
C GLY A 47 -0.31 -9.03 -6.20
N HIS A 48 0.89 -9.63 -6.26
CA HIS A 48 2.16 -9.03 -5.87
C HIS A 48 3.16 -9.25 -7.00
N TYR A 49 3.67 -8.17 -7.57
CA TYR A 49 4.59 -8.19 -8.70
C TYR A 49 5.96 -7.67 -8.26
N ARG A 50 7.01 -8.28 -8.79
CA ARG A 50 8.40 -7.85 -8.57
C ARG A 50 8.99 -7.42 -9.90
N ILE A 51 9.76 -6.35 -9.87
CA ILE A 51 10.60 -5.95 -11.01
C ILE A 51 11.91 -6.72 -10.85
N SER A 52 12.24 -7.57 -11.81
CA SER A 52 13.57 -8.15 -11.96
C SER A 52 14.34 -7.35 -13.01
N GLU A 53 15.67 -7.32 -12.90
CA GLU A 53 16.54 -6.91 -14.01
C GLU A 53 16.40 -7.84 -15.22
#